data_AF-A0AAN9EKG5-F1
#
_entry.id   AF-A0AAN9EKG5-F1
#
_cell.length_a   1.000
_cell.length_b   1.000
_cell.length_c   1.000
_cell.angle_alpha   90.00
_cell.angle_beta   90.00
_cell.angle_gamma   90.00
#
_symmetry.space_group_name_H-M   'P 1'
#
loop_
_entity.id
_entity.type
_entity.pdbx_description
1 polymer ?
#
loop_
_entity_poly.entity_id
_entity_poly.type
_entity_poly.pdbx_seq_one_letter_code
_entity_poly.pdbx_strand_id
1 'polypeptide(L)'
;MANIIVAQLLYLDAVDPNKDIVMYVNSPGGSVTAGMAVFDTMRHIRPDVSTVCVGLAASMGAFLLSAGTKGKRYSLPNSRIMIHQPLGGAQGGQTDIDIQANEMLHHKANLNGYLSYHTGQSLEKINQDTDRDFFMGAKEAKEYGLIDGVIMNPLKALQPLAAAEEGLDRASI
;
A
#
# COMPACT_ATOMS: atom_id res chain seq x y z
N MET A 1 15.02 -5.23 -4.69
CA MET A 1 13.67 -5.76 -4.38
C MET A 1 12.60 -5.20 -5.31
N ALA A 2 12.44 -3.88 -5.45
CA ALA A 2 11.39 -3.26 -6.28
C ALA A 2 11.27 -3.83 -7.69
N ASN A 3 12.38 -3.98 -8.43
CA ASN A 3 12.35 -4.56 -9.79
C ASN A 3 11.73 -5.96 -9.86
N ILE A 4 11.91 -6.79 -8.82
CA ILE A 4 11.32 -8.13 -8.75
C ILE A 4 9.81 -8.03 -8.56
N ILE A 5 9.36 -7.13 -7.67
CA ILE A 5 7.93 -6.90 -7.43
C ILE A 5 7.26 -6.37 -8.70
N VAL A 6 7.87 -5.37 -9.35
CA VAL A 6 7.37 -4.81 -10.62
C VAL A 6 7.26 -5.90 -11.69
N ALA A 7 8.31 -6.71 -11.88
CA ALA A 7 8.28 -7.80 -12.85
C ALA A 7 7.19 -8.84 -12.54
N GLN A 8 6.97 -9.18 -11.27
CA GLN A 8 5.92 -10.11 -10.86
C GLN A 8 4.52 -9.55 -11.09
N LEU A 9 4.28 -8.26 -10.79
CA LEU A 9 3.00 -7.60 -11.05
C LEU A 9 2.66 -7.59 -12.55
N LEU A 10 3.62 -7.21 -13.39
CA LEU A 10 3.47 -7.21 -14.85
C LEU A 10 3.26 -8.63 -15.39
N TYR A 11 3.97 -9.61 -14.84
CA TYR A 11 3.78 -11.01 -15.22
C TYR A 11 2.38 -11.52 -14.87
N LEU A 12 1.88 -11.24 -13.66
CA LEU A 12 0.55 -11.67 -13.23
C LEU A 12 -0.56 -11.01 -14.07
N ASP A 13 -0.41 -9.73 -14.43
CA ASP A 13 -1.29 -9.04 -15.37
C ASP A 13 -1.30 -9.69 -16.76
N ALA A 14 -0.15 -10.16 -17.24
CA ALA A 14 -0.06 -10.85 -18.52
C ALA A 14 -0.65 -12.27 -18.48
N VAL A 15 -0.54 -12.98 -17.35
CA VAL A 15 -1.05 -14.35 -17.18
C VAL A 15 -2.57 -14.39 -17.08
N ASP A 16 -3.16 -13.55 -16.23
CA ASP A 16 -4.61 -13.47 -16.07
C ASP A 16 -5.01 -12.06 -15.59
N PRO A 17 -5.37 -11.14 -16.51
CA PRO A 17 -5.67 -9.75 -16.16
C PRO A 17 -6.99 -9.58 -15.39
N ASN A 18 -7.80 -10.63 -15.25
CA ASN A 18 -9.09 -10.56 -14.55
C ASN A 18 -9.00 -11.04 -13.10
N LYS A 19 -7.88 -11.64 -12.70
CA LYS A 19 -7.72 -12.24 -11.39
C LYS A 19 -6.98 -11.30 -10.44
N ASP A 20 -7.64 -10.97 -9.34
CA ASP A 20 -7.04 -10.20 -8.25
C ASP A 20 -5.66 -10.71 -7.83
N ILE A 21 -4.75 -9.78 -7.56
CA ILE A 21 -3.42 -10.04 -7.03
C ILE A 21 -3.44 -9.74 -5.52
N VAL A 22 -2.88 -10.65 -4.71
CA VAL A 22 -2.71 -10.43 -3.26
C VAL A 22 -1.24 -10.16 -2.96
N MET A 23 -0.93 -8.94 -2.54
CA MET A 23 0.40 -8.51 -2.14
C MET A 23 0.53 -8.51 -0.61
N TYR A 24 1.35 -9.43 -0.10
CA TYR A 24 1.70 -9.48 1.32
C TYR A 24 2.83 -8.50 1.65
N VAL A 25 2.61 -7.65 2.65
CA VAL A 25 3.55 -6.59 3.06
C VAL A 25 4.10 -6.88 4.45
N ASN A 26 5.40 -7.19 4.49
CA ASN A 26 6.21 -7.21 5.70
C ASN A 26 7.50 -6.41 5.42
N SER A 27 7.48 -5.12 5.68
CA SER A 27 8.56 -4.21 5.28
C SER A 27 8.75 -3.07 6.29
N PRO A 28 10.01 -2.78 6.70
CA PRO A 28 10.34 -1.60 7.49
C PRO A 28 10.35 -0.30 6.67
N GLY A 29 10.16 -0.37 5.34
CA GLY A 29 10.30 0.75 4.42
C GLY A 29 11.52 0.63 3.51
N GLY A 30 11.95 1.74 2.93
CA GLY A 30 13.10 1.80 2.03
C GLY A 30 13.11 3.05 1.16
N SER A 31 13.79 2.98 0.01
CA SER A 31 13.87 4.09 -0.94
C SER A 31 12.48 4.51 -1.43
N VAL A 32 12.22 5.83 -1.40
CA VAL A 32 10.98 6.44 -1.90
C VAL A 32 10.78 6.13 -3.38
N THR A 33 11.80 6.37 -4.22
CA THR A 33 11.70 6.16 -5.67
C THR A 33 11.46 4.70 -6.02
N ALA A 34 12.09 3.77 -5.29
CA ALA A 34 11.86 2.34 -5.47
C ALA A 34 10.42 1.93 -5.09
N GLY A 35 9.86 2.52 -4.02
CA GLY A 35 8.47 2.29 -3.63
C GLY A 35 7.48 2.93 -4.60
N MET A 36 7.78 4.11 -5.14
CA MET A 36 6.95 4.78 -6.16
C MET A 36 6.88 3.96 -7.45
N ALA A 37 7.98 3.30 -7.87
CA ALA A 37 7.95 2.40 -9.02
C ALA A 37 6.97 1.22 -8.83
N VAL A 38 6.92 0.64 -7.62
CA VAL A 38 5.94 -0.41 -7.29
C VAL A 38 4.52 0.16 -7.28
N PHE A 39 4.31 1.32 -6.67
CA PHE A 39 3.02 2.00 -6.61
C PHE A 39 2.45 2.31 -8.01
N ASP A 40 3.26 2.88 -8.89
CA ASP A 40 2.83 3.19 -10.25
C ASP A 40 2.52 1.92 -11.03
N THR A 41 3.27 0.84 -10.80
CA THR A 41 2.99 -0.46 -11.42
C THR A 41 1.66 -1.05 -10.92
N MET A 42 1.38 -0.96 -9.62
CA MET A 42 0.08 -1.40 -9.06
C MET A 42 -1.11 -0.68 -9.71
N ARG A 43 -0.93 0.57 -10.13
CA ARG A 43 -1.96 1.38 -10.80
C ARG A 43 -1.99 1.20 -12.32
N HIS A 44 -0.92 0.67 -12.90
CA HIS A 44 -0.78 0.49 -14.34
C HIS A 44 -1.40 -0.82 -14.84
N ILE A 45 -1.36 -1.86 -14.00
CA ILE A 45 -1.90 -3.17 -14.34
C ILE A 45 -3.44 -3.22 -14.25
N ARG A 46 -4.06 -4.22 -14.90
CA ARG A 46 -5.52 -4.37 -14.96
C ARG A 46 -6.12 -5.02 -13.71
N PRO A 47 -5.50 -6.06 -13.10
CA PRO A 47 -6.03 -6.64 -11.87
C PRO A 47 -6.10 -5.66 -10.72
N ASP A 48 -7.10 -5.84 -9.87
CA ASP A 48 -7.08 -5.24 -8.54
C ASP A 48 -5.93 -5.82 -7.71
N VAL A 49 -5.27 -4.95 -6.94
CA VAL A 49 -4.21 -5.34 -6.01
C VAL A 49 -4.72 -5.26 -4.59
N SER A 50 -5.05 -6.41 -4.00
CA SER A 50 -5.29 -6.54 -2.57
C SER A 50 -3.96 -6.48 -1.82
N THR A 51 -3.93 -5.77 -0.70
CA THR A 51 -2.75 -5.67 0.17
C THR A 51 -3.03 -6.28 1.53
N VAL A 52 -2.06 -7.00 2.09
CA VAL A 52 -2.20 -7.63 3.41
C VAL A 52 -0.93 -7.39 4.23
N CYS A 53 -1.05 -6.64 5.32
CA CYS A 53 0.07 -6.44 6.24
C CYS A 53 0.25 -7.64 7.18
N VAL A 54 1.48 -8.16 7.21
CA VAL A 54 1.91 -9.27 8.06
C VAL A 54 3.15 -8.84 8.82
N GLY A 55 3.06 -8.71 10.14
CA GLY A 55 4.17 -8.27 10.98
C GLY A 55 4.31 -6.74 10.97
N LEU A 56 4.99 -6.17 9.98
CA LEU A 56 5.26 -4.73 9.91
C LEU A 56 4.99 -4.16 8.52
N ALA A 57 4.29 -3.04 8.44
CA ALA A 57 4.29 -2.17 7.28
C ALA A 57 4.66 -0.77 7.73
N ALA A 58 5.91 -0.36 7.56
CA ALA A 58 6.40 0.95 7.97
C ALA A 58 6.88 1.78 6.77
N SER A 59 6.76 3.11 6.87
CA SER A 59 7.24 4.06 5.86
C SER A 59 6.66 3.70 4.47
N MET A 60 7.50 3.49 3.44
CA MET A 60 7.05 3.04 2.12
C MET A 60 6.28 1.71 2.13
N GLY A 61 6.47 0.85 3.13
CA GLY A 61 5.64 -0.34 3.32
C GLY A 61 4.20 0.01 3.71
N ALA A 62 4.01 0.96 4.63
CA ALA A 62 2.68 1.46 5.00
C ALA A 62 2.01 2.20 3.84
N PHE A 63 2.80 2.97 3.07
CA PHE A 63 2.33 3.64 1.87
C PHE A 63 1.76 2.65 0.85
N LEU A 64 2.54 1.63 0.47
CA LEU A 64 2.11 0.60 -0.48
C LEU A 64 0.93 -0.23 0.06
N LEU A 65 0.90 -0.52 1.36
CA LEU A 65 -0.26 -1.13 2.01
C LEU A 65 -1.52 -0.30 1.78
N SER A 66 -1.46 1.01 2.02
CA SER A 66 -2.59 1.92 1.85
C SER A 66 -3.04 2.09 0.40
N ALA A 67 -2.14 1.84 -0.56
CA ALA A 67 -2.32 2.00 -1.99
C ALA A 67 -3.01 0.82 -2.68
N GLY A 68 -3.27 -0.29 -1.98
CA GLY A 68 -4.09 -1.37 -2.51
C GLY A 68 -5.49 -0.91 -2.91
N THR A 69 -6.19 -1.70 -3.74
CA THR A 69 -7.56 -1.40 -4.15
C THR A 69 -8.45 -1.15 -2.93
N LYS A 70 -9.22 -0.05 -2.94
CA LYS A 70 -10.12 0.33 -1.84
C LYS A 70 -11.12 -0.80 -1.55
N GLY A 71 -11.25 -1.17 -0.28
CA GLY A 71 -12.06 -2.31 0.15
C GLY A 71 -11.30 -3.63 0.16
N LYS A 72 -10.07 -3.69 -0.36
CA LYS A 72 -9.21 -4.89 -0.44
C LYS A 72 -7.88 -4.72 0.30
N ARG A 73 -7.78 -3.78 1.25
CA ARG A 73 -6.58 -3.53 2.07
C ARG A 73 -6.76 -4.12 3.46
N TYR A 74 -5.87 -4.99 3.89
CA TYR A 74 -6.04 -5.78 5.11
C TYR A 74 -4.79 -5.80 5.97
N SER A 75 -4.96 -6.23 7.21
CA SER A 75 -3.86 -6.50 8.13
C SER A 75 -4.19 -7.67 9.05
N LEU A 76 -3.16 -8.42 9.47
CA LEU A 76 -3.30 -9.40 10.55
C LEU A 76 -3.35 -8.70 11.91
N PRO A 77 -3.95 -9.32 12.96
CA PRO A 77 -4.30 -8.61 14.18
C PRO A 77 -3.10 -8.04 14.96
N ASN A 78 -1.95 -8.73 14.91
CA ASN A 78 -0.73 -8.34 15.62
C ASN A 78 0.23 -7.48 14.80
N SER A 79 -0.14 -7.16 13.55
CA SER A 79 0.70 -6.34 12.70
C SER A 79 0.77 -4.90 13.20
N ARG A 80 1.92 -4.26 12.96
CA ARG A 80 2.15 -2.84 13.21
C ARG A 80 2.24 -2.08 11.90
N ILE A 81 1.63 -0.90 11.86
CA ILE A 81 1.70 0.02 10.73
C ILE A 81 2.34 1.31 11.22
N MET A 82 3.29 1.87 10.46
CA MET A 82 3.95 3.12 10.82
C MET A 82 4.05 4.03 9.60
N ILE A 83 3.64 5.28 9.75
CA ILE A 83 3.85 6.34 8.76
C ILE A 83 4.77 7.41 9.36
N HIS A 84 5.59 8.00 8.50
CA HIS A 84 6.45 9.12 8.83
C HIS A 84 6.82 9.89 7.56
N GLN A 85 7.45 11.04 7.72
CA GLN A 85 7.99 11.82 6.61
C GLN A 85 9.19 11.11 5.98
N PRO A 86 9.47 11.35 4.69
CA PRO A 86 10.67 10.83 4.06
C PRO A 86 11.92 11.25 4.83
N LEU A 87 12.84 10.31 4.99
CA LEU A 87 14.15 10.56 5.59
C LEU A 87 15.19 10.74 4.48
N GLY A 88 16.07 11.71 4.67
CA GLY A 88 17.17 12.02 3.75
C GLY A 88 18.19 12.92 4.43
N GLY A 89 19.33 13.10 3.77
CA GLY A 89 20.38 14.02 4.19
C GLY A 89 20.83 14.85 3.00
N ALA A 90 21.31 16.05 3.27
CA ALA A 90 21.88 16.93 2.26
C ALA A 90 23.34 17.28 2.61
N GLN A 91 24.22 17.28 1.61
CA GLN A 91 25.64 17.62 1.78
C GLN A 91 26.20 18.17 0.46
N GLY A 92 27.01 19.23 0.55
CA GLY A 92 27.64 19.86 -0.61
C GLY A 92 27.74 21.37 -0.44
N GLY A 93 27.90 22.08 -1.56
CA GLY A 93 27.78 23.54 -1.57
C GLY A 93 26.33 23.97 -1.31
N GLN A 94 26.11 25.28 -1.14
CA GLN A 94 24.77 25.83 -0.87
C GLN A 94 23.73 25.37 -1.90
N THR A 95 24.08 25.46 -3.20
CA THR A 95 23.19 25.02 -4.29
C THR A 95 22.85 23.54 -4.23
N ASP A 96 23.81 22.67 -3.88
CA ASP A 96 23.57 21.22 -3.78
C ASP A 96 22.61 20.90 -2.63
N ILE A 97 22.80 21.58 -1.49
CA ILE A 97 21.93 21.47 -0.32
C ILE A 97 20.51 21.91 -0.68
N ASP A 98 20.35 23.04 -1.38
CA ASP A 98 19.05 23.57 -1.78
C ASP A 98 18.33 22.63 -2.75
N ILE A 99 19.05 22.04 -3.72
CA ILE A 99 18.48 21.05 -4.66
C ILE A 99 17.97 19.82 -3.89
N GLN A 100 18.77 19.26 -3.00
CA GLN A 100 18.42 18.06 -2.23
C GLN A 100 17.25 18.33 -1.26
N ALA A 101 17.22 19.50 -0.63
CA ALA A 101 16.12 19.91 0.23
C ALA A 101 14.80 20.02 -0.55
N ASN A 102 14.83 20.64 -1.73
CA ASN A 102 13.64 20.74 -2.58
C ASN A 102 13.12 19.38 -3.04
N GLU A 103 14.00 18.43 -3.35
CA GLU A 103 13.58 17.06 -3.71
C GLU A 103 12.94 16.32 -2.52
N MET A 104 13.47 16.50 -1.30
CA MET A 104 12.84 15.96 -0.09
C MET A 104 11.45 16.55 0.16
N LEU A 105 11.29 17.86 -0.04
CA LEU A 105 9.99 18.52 0.06
C LEU A 105 9.01 18.01 -1.01
N HIS A 106 9.48 17.78 -2.23
CA HIS A 106 8.69 17.19 -3.31
C HIS A 106 8.16 15.80 -2.94
N HIS A 107 9.05 14.92 -2.46
CA HIS A 107 8.65 13.58 -2.00
C HIS A 107 7.66 13.64 -0.84
N LYS A 108 7.90 14.51 0.16
CA LYS A 108 6.99 14.68 1.30
C LYS A 108 5.59 15.11 0.84
N ALA A 109 5.51 16.11 -0.04
CA ALA A 109 4.25 16.61 -0.55
C ALA A 109 3.47 15.52 -1.33
N ASN A 110 4.14 14.79 -2.22
CA ASN A 110 3.51 13.73 -3.01
C ASN A 110 2.99 12.59 -2.14
N LEU A 111 3.84 12.05 -1.25
CA LEU A 111 3.47 10.92 -0.40
C LEU A 111 2.34 11.28 0.55
N ASN A 112 2.37 12.48 1.15
CA ASN A 112 1.31 12.93 2.05
C ASN A 112 0.00 13.21 1.31
N GLY A 113 0.07 13.72 0.07
CA GLY A 113 -1.10 13.86 -0.79
C GLY A 113 -1.78 12.53 -1.08
N TYR A 114 -1.01 11.51 -1.45
CA TYR A 114 -1.54 10.16 -1.68
C TYR A 114 -2.05 9.48 -0.41
N LEU A 115 -1.35 9.61 0.73
CA LEU A 115 -1.84 9.10 2.00
C LEU A 115 -3.17 9.75 2.39
N SER A 116 -3.29 11.07 2.22
CA SER A 116 -4.55 11.80 2.44
C SER A 116 -5.67 11.22 1.57
N TYR A 117 -5.40 11.01 0.27
CA TYR A 117 -6.35 10.40 -0.65
C TYR A 117 -6.75 8.96 -0.25
N HIS A 118 -5.79 8.08 0.05
CA HIS A 118 -6.06 6.68 0.38
C HIS A 118 -6.80 6.51 1.72
N THR A 119 -6.49 7.37 2.69
CA THR A 119 -7.05 7.28 4.05
C THR A 119 -8.36 8.04 4.21
N GLY A 120 -8.57 9.10 3.43
CA GLY A 120 -9.66 10.05 3.63
C GLY A 120 -9.37 11.09 4.73
N GLN A 121 -8.19 11.08 5.34
CA GLN A 121 -7.76 12.12 6.29
C GLN A 121 -7.42 13.42 5.55
N SER A 122 -7.56 14.56 6.20
CA SER A 122 -7.11 15.84 5.65
C SER A 122 -5.58 15.84 5.46
N LEU A 123 -5.10 16.57 4.45
CA LEU A 123 -3.67 16.73 4.22
C LEU A 123 -2.96 17.34 5.44
N GLU A 124 -3.62 18.26 6.15
CA GLU A 124 -3.11 18.86 7.39
C GLU A 124 -2.86 17.78 8.46
N LYS A 125 -3.84 16.89 8.67
CA LYS A 125 -3.70 15.79 9.62
C LYS A 125 -2.59 14.83 9.22
N ILE A 126 -2.49 14.47 7.94
CA ILE A 126 -1.39 13.63 7.44
C ILE A 126 -0.04 14.30 7.66
N ASN A 127 0.08 15.60 7.39
CA ASN A 127 1.33 16.33 7.61
C ASN A 127 1.74 16.35 9.09
N GLN A 128 0.78 16.48 10.01
CA GLN A 128 1.04 16.44 11.44
C GLN A 128 1.45 15.03 11.89
N ASP A 129 0.66 14.02 11.52
CA ASP A 129 0.87 12.64 11.97
C ASP A 129 2.11 12.01 11.33
N THR A 130 2.56 12.47 10.16
CA THR A 130 3.81 12.00 9.53
C THR A 130 5.05 12.78 9.98
N ASP A 131 4.93 13.87 10.77
CA ASP A 131 6.12 14.65 11.15
C ASP A 131 7.10 13.84 12.03
N ARG A 132 6.61 12.84 12.76
CA ARG A 132 7.43 11.86 13.47
C ARG A 132 6.91 10.45 13.19
N ASP A 133 7.61 9.45 13.70
CA ASP A 133 7.14 8.08 13.59
C ASP A 133 5.79 7.92 14.30
N PHE A 134 4.75 7.60 13.54
CA PHE A 134 3.40 7.41 14.04
C PHE A 134 2.98 5.96 13.86
N PHE A 135 3.05 5.20 14.96
CA PHE A 135 2.75 3.78 14.97
C PHE A 135 1.29 3.49 15.35
N MET A 136 0.70 2.53 14.65
CA MET A 136 -0.65 2.03 14.84
C MET A 136 -0.66 0.50 14.89
N GLY A 137 -1.57 -0.06 15.68
CA GLY A 137 -2.00 -1.45 15.53
C GLY A 137 -2.98 -1.61 14.37
N ALA A 138 -3.32 -2.85 14.02
CA ALA A 138 -4.21 -3.13 12.89
C ALA A 138 -5.59 -2.45 13.02
N LYS A 139 -6.18 -2.42 14.22
CA LYS A 139 -7.47 -1.76 14.45
C LYS A 139 -7.39 -0.24 14.27
N GLU A 140 -6.38 0.39 14.86
CA GLU A 140 -6.13 1.83 14.73
C GLU A 140 -5.85 2.20 13.26
N ALA A 141 -5.07 1.40 12.54
CA ALA A 141 -4.80 1.62 11.12
C ALA A 141 -6.06 1.53 10.25
N LYS A 142 -7.02 0.65 10.61
CA LYS A 142 -8.34 0.58 9.96
C LYS A 142 -9.14 1.85 10.22
N GLU A 143 -9.24 2.27 11.48
CA GLU A 143 -9.95 3.49 11.87
C GLU A 143 -9.33 4.74 11.24
N TYR A 144 -8.01 4.76 11.09
CA TYR A 144 -7.27 5.82 10.42
C TYR A 144 -7.50 5.83 8.90
N GLY A 145 -7.88 4.70 8.30
CA GLY A 145 -8.16 4.55 6.87
C GLY A 145 -7.00 3.99 6.04
N LEU A 146 -5.89 3.59 6.66
CA LEU A 146 -4.74 2.95 5.98
C LEU A 146 -5.07 1.54 5.47
N ILE A 147 -6.00 0.85 6.12
CA ILE A 147 -6.53 -0.44 5.70
C ILE A 147 -8.06 -0.46 5.83
N ASP A 148 -8.71 -1.45 5.22
CA ASP A 148 -10.16 -1.61 5.22
C ASP A 148 -10.63 -2.70 6.21
N GLY A 149 -9.77 -3.68 6.54
CA GLY A 149 -10.15 -4.79 7.42
C GLY A 149 -9.00 -5.41 8.21
N VAL A 150 -9.35 -6.05 9.33
CA VAL A 150 -8.44 -6.89 10.11
C VAL A 150 -8.87 -8.34 9.98
N ILE A 151 -7.98 -9.22 9.53
CA ILE A 151 -8.27 -10.63 9.30
C ILE A 151 -8.08 -11.38 10.63
N MET A 152 -9.17 -11.66 11.33
CA MET A 152 -9.13 -12.36 12.63
C MET A 152 -8.95 -13.88 12.50
N ASN A 153 -9.37 -14.47 11.38
CA ASN A 153 -9.24 -15.91 11.12
C ASN A 153 -8.80 -16.16 9.66
N PRO A 154 -7.50 -16.40 9.42
CA PRO A 154 -6.93 -16.50 8.07
C PRO A 154 -7.60 -17.59 7.21
N LEU A 155 -8.04 -18.69 7.82
CA LEU A 155 -8.60 -19.84 7.09
C LEU A 155 -10.01 -19.59 6.50
N LYS A 156 -10.73 -18.56 6.97
CA LYS A 156 -12.07 -18.21 6.43
C LYS A 156 -12.04 -17.12 5.37
N ALA A 157 -11.02 -16.24 5.38
CA ALA A 157 -10.93 -15.09 4.47
C ALA A 157 -10.20 -15.41 3.15
N LEU A 158 -9.48 -16.54 3.09
CA LEU A 158 -8.71 -16.98 1.91
C LEU A 158 -9.49 -17.94 1.00
N GLN A 159 -10.79 -18.14 1.24
CA GLN A 159 -11.63 -18.79 0.24
C GLN A 159 -11.66 -17.86 -1.00
N PRO A 160 -11.43 -18.40 -2.22
CA PRO A 160 -11.72 -17.65 -3.42
C PRO A 160 -13.15 -17.12 -3.30
N LEU A 161 -13.39 -15.86 -3.66
CA LEU A 161 -14.74 -15.36 -3.87
C LEU A 161 -15.45 -16.42 -4.70
N ALA A 162 -16.54 -16.98 -4.15
CA ALA A 162 -17.30 -18.02 -4.83
C ALA A 162 -17.58 -17.50 -6.25
N ALA A 163 -17.15 -18.28 -7.25
CA ALA A 163 -17.54 -18.02 -8.63
C ALA A 163 -19.06 -17.81 -8.60
N ALA A 164 -19.51 -16.66 -9.11
CA ALA A 164 -20.92 -16.36 -9.23
C ALA A 164 -21.60 -17.61 -9.79
N GLU A 165 -22.67 -18.07 -9.13
CA GLU A 165 -23.46 -19.22 -9.57
C GLU A 165 -23.86 -18.98 -11.03
N GLU A 166 -23.11 -19.58 -11.96
CA GLU A 166 -23.54 -19.71 -13.34
C GLU A 166 -24.71 -20.69 -13.31
N GLY A 167 -25.90 -20.10 -13.41
CA GLY A 167 -27.13 -20.84 -13.56
C GLY A 167 -27.01 -21.85 -14.70
N LEU A 168 -27.23 -23.11 -14.37
CA LEU A 168 -27.70 -24.10 -15.32
C LEU A 168 -29.02 -24.67 -14.83
N ASP A 169 -30.06 -23.84 -14.92
CA ASP A 169 -31.38 -24.35 -15.26
C ASP A 169 -31.34 -24.78 -16.72
N ARG A 170 -31.19 -26.08 -16.97
CA ARG A 170 -31.59 -26.73 -18.22
C ARG A 170 -32.07 -28.16 -17.99
N ALA A 171 -33.38 -28.33 -18.22
CA ALA A 171 -34.11 -29.52 -18.68
C ALA A 171 -34.24 -30.66 -17.63
N SER A 172 -35.41 -31.00 -17.07
CA SER A 172 -36.64 -31.45 -17.74
C SER A 172 -36.38 -32.26 -19.02
N ILE A 173 -36.07 -33.55 -18.84
CA ILE A 173 -36.77 -34.76 -19.35
C ILE A 173 -36.05 -35.99 -18.77
#